data_AF-A0A3N5NXS4-F1
#
_entry.id   AF-A0A3N5NXS4-F1
#
_cell.length_a   1.000
_cell.length_b   1.000
_cell.length_c   1.000
_cell.angle_alpha   90.00
_cell.angle_beta   90.00
_cell.angle_gamma   90.00
#
_symmetry.space_group_name_H-M   'P 1'
#
loop_
_entity.id
_entity.type
_entity.pdbx_description
1 polymer ?
#
loop_
_entity_poly.entity_id
_entity_poly.type
_entity_poly.pdbx_seq_one_letter_code
_entity_poly.pdbx_strand_id
1 'polypeptide(L)'
;MERRQPPEHSPNRVVRKATAEDVMVRLKRQQREQEAHRVALLKIRERGLEMKLTRVEQLFDGSRLIFYFTAEGRVDFRELVRELASEFHTRIEMRQIGARDEAKMLGGYGSCGRPLCCTTWLNTFEPVSIKMAKQQDLSLNPSRLSGLCGRLKCCLRYELPNAKGVKGGGCGDEGGCGNPTGCGTGGCGSCGEDGCGSCGAGE
;
A
#
# COMPACT_ATOMS: atom_id res chain seq x y z
N MET A 1 -13.97 -17.32 -17.75
CA MET A 1 -13.29 -16.61 -16.63
C MET A 1 -13.08 -17.63 -15.52
N GLU A 2 -11.96 -18.35 -15.57
CA GLU A 2 -11.62 -19.37 -14.56
C GLU A 2 -11.41 -18.66 -13.21
N ARG A 3 -12.25 -18.97 -12.20
CA ARG A 3 -12.07 -18.46 -10.85
C ARG A 3 -10.81 -19.09 -10.28
N ARG A 4 -9.73 -18.32 -10.15
CA ARG A 4 -8.52 -18.75 -9.43
C ARG A 4 -8.92 -19.25 -8.04
N GLN A 5 -8.85 -20.56 -7.81
CA GLN A 5 -9.02 -21.12 -6.48
C GLN A 5 -7.78 -20.75 -5.65
N PRO A 6 -7.95 -20.13 -4.47
CA PRO A 6 -6.83 -19.84 -3.58
C PRO A 6 -6.27 -21.16 -3.01
N PRO A 7 -4.95 -21.22 -2.71
CA PRO A 7 -4.31 -22.42 -2.16
C PRO A 7 -4.93 -22.85 -0.81
N GLU A 8 -4.90 -24.16 -0.51
CA GLU A 8 -5.63 -24.81 0.62
C GLU A 8 -5.32 -24.25 2.01
N HIS A 9 -4.16 -23.59 2.19
CA HIS A 9 -3.73 -22.92 3.42
C HIS A 9 -3.71 -21.39 3.30
N SER A 10 -4.62 -20.82 2.52
CA SER A 10 -4.77 -19.36 2.44
C SER A 10 -5.63 -18.84 3.60
N PRO A 11 -5.21 -17.78 4.31
CA PRO A 11 -6.06 -17.09 5.30
C PRO A 11 -7.33 -16.49 4.67
N ASN A 12 -7.43 -16.50 3.33
CA ASN A 12 -8.59 -16.05 2.56
C ASN A 12 -9.50 -17.20 2.10
N ARG A 13 -9.52 -18.34 2.83
CA ARG A 13 -10.46 -19.44 2.53
C ARG A 13 -11.89 -18.98 2.79
N VAL A 14 -12.72 -18.98 1.74
CA VAL A 14 -14.15 -18.68 1.86
C VAL A 14 -14.82 -19.85 2.60
N VAL A 15 -15.28 -19.61 3.82
CA VAL A 15 -15.90 -20.64 4.66
C VAL A 15 -17.34 -20.93 4.21
N ARG A 16 -18.15 -19.87 4.04
CA ARG A 16 -19.56 -19.95 3.64
C ARG A 16 -20.05 -18.66 3.01
N LYS A 17 -21.23 -18.69 2.38
CA LYS A 17 -21.95 -17.47 1.99
C LYS A 17 -22.39 -16.70 3.24
N ALA A 18 -22.42 -15.38 3.13
CA ALA A 18 -22.87 -14.51 4.22
C ALA A 18 -24.35 -14.75 4.53
N THR A 19 -24.68 -14.86 5.81
CA THR A 19 -26.07 -14.91 6.30
C THR A 19 -26.60 -13.49 6.54
N ALA A 20 -27.90 -13.34 6.73
CA ALA A 20 -28.51 -12.05 7.06
C ALA A 20 -27.92 -11.44 8.34
N GLU A 21 -27.59 -12.28 9.33
CA GLU A 21 -26.91 -11.88 10.56
C GLU A 21 -25.53 -11.27 10.29
N ASP A 22 -24.72 -11.89 9.42
CA ASP A 22 -23.40 -11.36 9.05
C ASP A 22 -23.52 -9.98 8.39
N VAL A 23 -24.55 -9.79 7.56
CA VAL A 23 -24.84 -8.50 6.92
C VAL A 23 -25.21 -7.45 7.96
N MET A 24 -26.06 -7.78 8.94
CA MET A 24 -26.40 -6.87 10.03
C MET A 24 -25.18 -6.50 10.87
N VAL A 25 -24.34 -7.48 11.22
CA VAL A 25 -23.09 -7.25 11.94
C VAL A 25 -22.17 -6.33 11.13
N ARG A 26 -22.04 -6.53 9.82
CA ARG A 26 -21.25 -5.66 8.94
C ARG A 26 -21.78 -4.23 8.91
N LEU A 27 -23.09 -4.03 8.82
CA LEU A 27 -23.71 -2.70 8.83
C LEU A 27 -23.47 -1.98 10.16
N LYS A 28 -23.63 -2.69 11.29
CA LYS A 28 -23.34 -2.13 12.63
C LYS A 28 -21.87 -1.70 12.76
N ARG A 29 -20.95 -2.50 12.23
CA ARG A 29 -19.52 -2.14 12.17
C ARG A 29 -19.28 -0.92 11.29
N GLN A 30 -19.90 -0.86 10.12
CA GLN A 30 -19.76 0.28 9.22
C GLN A 30 -20.26 1.58 9.85
N GLN A 31 -21.37 1.56 10.59
CA GLN A 31 -21.83 2.72 11.36
C GLN A 31 -20.83 3.12 12.43
N ARG A 32 -20.27 2.15 13.16
CA ARG A 32 -19.24 2.40 14.18
C ARG A 32 -17.94 2.95 13.57
N GLU A 33 -17.52 2.47 12.41
CA GLU A 33 -16.38 2.98 11.64
C GLU A 33 -16.60 4.45 11.22
N GLN A 34 -17.81 4.78 10.75
CA GLN A 34 -18.17 6.15 10.38
C GLN A 34 -18.18 7.09 11.59
N GLU A 35 -18.72 6.65 12.71
CA GLU A 35 -18.71 7.44 13.94
C GLU A 35 -17.29 7.66 14.47
N ALA A 36 -16.48 6.59 14.51
CA ALA A 36 -15.08 6.66 14.89
C ALA A 36 -14.28 7.60 13.99
N HIS A 37 -14.55 7.59 12.69
CA HIS A 37 -13.93 8.52 11.75
C HIS A 37 -14.32 9.98 12.05
N ARG A 38 -15.60 10.25 12.32
CA ARG A 38 -16.11 11.59 12.63
C ARG A 38 -15.50 12.14 13.92
N VAL A 39 -15.53 11.35 14.98
CA VAL A 39 -14.95 11.70 16.28
C VAL A 39 -13.45 11.96 16.16
N ALA A 40 -12.71 11.06 15.51
CA ALA A 40 -11.28 11.23 15.35
C ALA A 40 -10.93 12.51 14.57
N LEU A 41 -11.68 12.85 13.52
CA LEU A 41 -11.48 14.12 12.80
C LEU A 41 -11.70 15.35 13.70
N LEU A 42 -12.70 15.34 14.57
CA LEU A 42 -12.93 16.42 15.52
C LEU A 42 -11.76 16.55 16.49
N LYS A 43 -11.31 15.44 17.09
CA LYS A 43 -10.18 15.42 18.02
C LYS A 43 -8.85 15.83 17.39
N ILE A 44 -8.60 15.42 16.15
CA ILE A 44 -7.42 15.85 15.38
C ILE A 44 -7.45 17.37 15.19
N ARG A 45 -8.61 17.94 14.86
CA ARG A 45 -8.77 19.39 14.67
C ARG A 45 -8.63 20.16 15.97
N GLU A 46 -9.25 19.70 17.06
CA GLU A 46 -9.16 20.32 18.40
C GLU A 46 -7.71 20.43 18.87
N ARG A 47 -6.88 19.43 18.53
CA ARG A 47 -5.48 19.34 18.95
C ARG A 47 -4.49 19.96 17.98
N GLY A 48 -4.96 20.40 16.80
CA GLY A 48 -4.10 20.97 15.76
C GLY A 48 -3.03 19.99 15.24
N LEU A 49 -3.32 18.69 15.21
CA LEU A 49 -2.36 17.70 14.72
C LEU A 49 -2.25 17.79 13.19
N GLU A 50 -1.02 17.93 12.69
CA GLU A 50 -0.71 17.97 11.24
C GLU A 50 -0.79 16.57 10.59
N MET A 51 -1.99 15.99 10.62
CA MET A 51 -2.28 14.70 9.98
C MET A 51 -3.63 14.72 9.26
N LYS A 52 -3.73 13.91 8.21
CA LYS A 52 -4.97 13.68 7.47
C LYS A 52 -5.45 12.25 7.70
N LEU A 53 -6.64 12.12 8.28
CA LEU A 53 -7.28 10.82 8.44
C LEU A 53 -7.90 10.41 7.10
N THR A 54 -7.54 9.21 6.62
CA THR A 54 -8.01 8.68 5.33
C THR A 54 -9.18 7.72 5.53
N ARG A 55 -9.05 6.79 6.48
CA ARG A 55 -10.05 5.73 6.70
C ARG A 55 -9.95 5.15 8.10
N VAL A 56 -11.06 4.65 8.61
CA VAL A 56 -11.12 3.82 9.82
C VAL A 56 -11.71 2.47 9.46
N GLU A 57 -11.10 1.39 9.94
CA GLU A 57 -11.58 0.02 9.78
C GLU A 57 -11.64 -0.69 11.12
N GLN A 58 -12.71 -1.46 11.35
CA GLN A 58 -12.81 -2.34 12.49
C GLN A 58 -12.45 -3.77 12.09
N LEU A 59 -11.59 -4.41 12.89
CA LEU A 59 -11.22 -5.80 12.65
C LEU A 59 -12.45 -6.72 12.77
N PHE A 60 -12.45 -7.86 12.08
CA PHE A 60 -13.61 -8.73 12.01
C PHE A 60 -13.99 -9.37 13.35
N ASP A 61 -13.07 -9.44 14.30
CA ASP A 61 -13.32 -9.88 15.68
C ASP A 61 -13.85 -8.73 16.57
N GLY A 62 -13.84 -7.49 16.09
CA GLY A 62 -14.19 -6.29 16.85
C GLY A 62 -13.16 -5.87 17.89
N SER A 63 -12.01 -6.55 17.98
CA SER A 63 -11.02 -6.34 19.04
C SER A 63 -10.17 -5.07 18.84
N ARG A 64 -10.04 -4.63 17.58
CA ARG A 64 -9.17 -3.51 17.19
C ARG A 64 -9.87 -2.58 16.21
N LEU A 65 -9.63 -1.28 16.38
CA LEU A 65 -9.95 -0.22 15.41
C LEU A 65 -8.65 0.31 14.82
N ILE A 66 -8.55 0.27 13.49
CA ILE A 66 -7.37 0.69 12.73
C ILE A 66 -7.68 2.02 12.05
N PHE A 67 -6.89 3.03 12.36
CA PHE A 67 -6.98 4.37 11.79
C PHE A 67 -5.85 4.57 10.81
N TYR A 68 -6.20 4.74 9.53
CA TYR A 68 -5.25 5.03 8.47
C TYR A 68 -5.11 6.53 8.29
N PHE A 69 -3.89 7.03 8.41
CA PHE A 69 -3.61 8.46 8.26
C PHE A 69 -2.37 8.72 7.40
N THR A 70 -2.35 9.89 6.76
CA THR A 70 -1.17 10.44 6.08
C THR A 70 -0.65 11.64 6.86
N ALA A 71 0.67 11.76 6.93
CA ALA A 71 1.36 12.89 7.54
C ALA A 71 2.71 13.09 6.84
N GLU A 72 3.14 14.35 6.67
CA GLU A 72 4.43 14.68 6.06
C GLU A 72 5.59 14.58 7.05
N GLY A 73 5.32 14.88 8.33
CA GLY A 73 6.30 14.88 9.41
C GLY A 73 6.01 13.86 10.52
N ARG A 74 6.76 13.98 11.61
CA ARG A 74 6.51 13.24 12.85
C ARG A 74 5.32 13.88 13.57
N VAL A 75 4.31 13.08 13.87
CA VAL A 75 3.12 13.54 14.60
C VAL A 75 3.02 12.77 15.91
N ASP A 76 2.89 13.49 17.03
CA ASP A 76 2.64 12.87 18.33
C ASP A 76 1.13 12.67 18.53
N PHE A 77 0.69 11.42 18.37
CA PHE A 77 -0.71 11.01 18.53
C PHE A 77 -0.97 10.26 19.84
N ARG A 78 -0.04 10.28 20.81
CA ARG A 78 -0.18 9.53 22.08
C ARG A 78 -1.43 9.93 22.86
N GLU A 79 -1.73 11.22 22.94
CA GLU A 79 -2.92 11.72 23.62
C GLU A 79 -4.21 11.39 22.87
N LEU A 80 -4.20 11.54 21.53
CA LEU A 80 -5.32 11.18 20.67
C LEU A 80 -5.70 9.69 20.85
N VAL A 81 -4.71 8.80 20.91
CA VAL A 81 -4.94 7.36 21.14
C VAL A 81 -5.61 7.11 22.49
N ARG A 82 -5.23 7.84 23.56
CA ARG A 82 -5.84 7.68 24.88
C ARG A 82 -7.30 8.10 24.89
N GLU A 83 -7.64 9.20 24.23
CA GLU A 83 -9.02 9.67 24.11
C GLU A 83 -9.88 8.69 23.30
N LEU A 84 -9.41 8.30 22.12
CA LEU A 84 -10.14 7.34 21.27
C LEU A 84 -10.30 5.98 21.96
N ALA A 85 -9.29 5.52 22.70
CA ALA A 85 -9.40 4.29 23.47
C ALA A 85 -10.43 4.41 24.62
N SER A 86 -10.52 5.59 25.24
CA SER A 86 -11.49 5.87 26.30
C SER A 86 -12.93 5.96 25.76
N GLU A 87 -13.11 6.48 24.55
CA GLU A 87 -14.43 6.66 23.93
C GLU A 87 -14.96 5.38 23.29
N PHE A 88 -14.11 4.60 22.62
CA PHE A 88 -14.54 3.38 21.93
C PHE A 88 -14.32 2.10 22.72
N HIS A 89 -13.69 2.16 23.90
CA HIS A 89 -13.36 1.02 24.76
C HIS A 89 -12.75 -0.16 23.97
N THR A 90 -11.92 0.13 22.98
CA THR A 90 -11.35 -0.83 22.04
C THR A 90 -9.89 -0.50 21.81
N ARG A 91 -9.07 -1.50 21.47
CA ARG A 91 -7.66 -1.26 21.14
C ARG A 91 -7.57 -0.44 19.86
N ILE A 92 -6.92 0.72 19.95
CA ILE A 92 -6.71 1.63 18.83
C ILE A 92 -5.34 1.35 18.22
N GLU A 93 -5.31 1.20 16.90
CA GLU A 93 -4.08 1.05 16.11
C GLU A 93 -4.01 2.20 15.11
N MET A 94 -2.93 2.97 15.16
CA MET A 94 -2.67 4.06 14.23
C MET A 94 -1.70 3.56 13.15
N ARG A 95 -2.11 3.64 11.87
CA ARG A 95 -1.31 3.19 10.74
C ARG A 95 -1.05 4.34 9.78
N GLN A 96 0.22 4.72 9.67
CA GLN A 96 0.66 5.67 8.66
C GLN A 96 0.66 5.01 7.29
N ILE A 97 0.05 5.65 6.31
CA ILE A 97 0.05 5.23 4.91
C ILE A 97 0.78 6.26 4.05
N GLY A 98 1.30 5.83 2.90
CA GLY A 98 1.89 6.75 1.92
C GLY A 98 0.85 7.39 1.01
N ALA A 99 1.20 8.48 0.34
CA ALA A 99 0.34 9.17 -0.63
C ALA A 99 -0.21 8.25 -1.75
N ARG A 100 0.54 7.21 -2.12
CA ARG A 100 0.09 6.21 -3.10
C ARG A 100 -0.99 5.29 -2.55
N ASP A 101 -0.85 4.85 -1.30
CA ASP A 101 -1.84 4.00 -0.65
C ASP A 101 -3.11 4.78 -0.34
N GLU A 102 -2.99 6.07 -0.02
CA GLU A 102 -4.14 6.98 0.06
C GLU A 102 -4.89 7.03 -1.27
N ALA A 103 -4.19 7.26 -2.39
CA ALA A 103 -4.80 7.23 -3.73
C ALA A 103 -5.39 5.84 -4.07
N LYS A 104 -4.80 4.76 -3.57
CA LYS A 104 -5.33 3.40 -3.74
C LYS A 104 -6.64 3.20 -2.95
N MET A 105 -6.73 3.72 -1.74
CA MET A 105 -7.93 3.62 -0.91
C MET A 105 -9.09 4.47 -1.44
N LEU A 106 -8.79 5.68 -1.93
CA LEU A 106 -9.80 6.56 -2.54
C LEU A 106 -10.19 6.09 -3.93
N GLY A 107 -9.26 5.51 -4.67
CA GLY A 107 -9.44 5.17 -6.08
C GLY A 107 -9.40 6.39 -6.99
N GLY A 108 -9.78 6.18 -8.26
CA GLY A 108 -9.80 7.24 -9.27
C GLY A 108 -9.37 6.76 -10.65
N TYR A 109 -9.19 7.72 -11.56
CA TYR A 109 -8.80 7.49 -12.95
C TYR A 109 -7.46 8.17 -13.24
N GLY A 110 -6.55 7.45 -13.89
CA GLY A 110 -5.28 8.02 -14.34
C GLY A 110 -5.47 8.95 -15.54
N SER A 111 -4.43 9.69 -15.89
CA SER A 111 -4.41 10.54 -17.10
C SER A 111 -4.63 9.76 -18.41
N CYS A 112 -4.51 8.42 -18.36
CA CYS A 112 -4.80 7.51 -19.46
C CYS A 112 -6.30 7.15 -19.60
N GLY A 113 -7.17 7.71 -18.76
CA GLY A 113 -8.62 7.43 -18.76
C GLY A 113 -9.02 6.08 -18.14
N ARG A 114 -8.05 5.32 -17.63
CA ARG A 114 -8.28 4.01 -16.97
C ARG A 114 -8.29 4.15 -15.45
N PRO A 115 -8.95 3.24 -14.71
CA PRO A 115 -8.81 3.18 -13.25
C PRO A 115 -7.34 3.02 -12.86
N LEU A 116 -6.97 3.52 -11.67
CA LEU A 116 -5.58 3.52 -11.22
C LEU A 116 -4.96 2.11 -11.26
N CYS A 117 -3.72 2.02 -11.75
CA CYS A 117 -3.00 0.73 -11.79
C CYS A 117 -2.82 0.14 -10.38
N CYS A 118 -2.66 0.99 -9.37
CA CYS A 118 -2.50 0.59 -7.97
C CYS A 118 -3.75 -0.02 -7.33
N THR A 119 -4.95 0.27 -7.87
CA THR A 119 -6.21 -0.31 -7.37
C THR A 119 -6.61 -1.56 -8.12
N THR A 120 -6.14 -1.73 -9.36
CA THR A 120 -6.62 -2.76 -10.28
C THR A 120 -5.78 -4.03 -10.26
N TRP A 121 -4.50 -3.93 -10.61
CA TRP A 121 -3.66 -5.11 -10.82
C TRP A 121 -2.22 -4.95 -10.32
N LEU A 122 -1.69 -3.73 -10.28
CA LEU A 122 -0.32 -3.49 -9.87
C LEU A 122 -0.26 -3.27 -8.35
N ASN A 123 -0.01 -4.35 -7.61
CA ASN A 123 0.10 -4.31 -6.14
C ASN A 123 1.54 -4.14 -5.63
N THR A 124 2.53 -4.49 -6.46
CA THR A 124 3.94 -4.38 -6.12
C THR A 124 4.55 -3.25 -6.94
N PHE A 125 5.28 -2.36 -6.28
CA PHE A 125 5.86 -1.19 -6.93
C PHE A 125 7.37 -1.18 -6.78
N GLU A 126 8.03 -0.96 -7.90
CA GLU A 126 9.44 -0.65 -7.95
C GLU A 126 9.64 0.88 -7.95
N PRO A 127 10.81 1.35 -7.48
CA PRO A 127 11.16 2.76 -7.59
C PRO A 127 11.15 3.20 -9.05
N VAL A 128 10.62 4.40 -9.29
CA VAL A 128 10.55 5.01 -10.62
C VAL A 128 11.50 6.20 -10.63
N SER A 129 12.34 6.29 -11.65
CA SER A 129 13.28 7.38 -11.84
C SER A 129 12.90 8.26 -13.03
N ILE A 130 13.35 9.51 -13.05
CA ILE A 130 13.12 10.45 -14.17
C ILE A 130 13.85 9.97 -15.44
N LYS A 131 14.93 9.18 -15.31
CA LYS A 131 15.67 8.62 -16.45
C LYS A 131 14.77 7.73 -17.31
N MET A 132 13.84 7.01 -16.68
CA MET A 132 12.88 6.14 -17.35
C MET A 132 11.90 6.92 -18.21
N ALA A 133 11.48 8.11 -17.77
CA ALA A 133 10.67 9.01 -18.59
C ALA A 133 11.44 9.53 -19.82
N LYS A 134 12.74 9.80 -19.66
CA LYS A 134 13.61 10.21 -20.78
C LYS A 134 13.78 9.09 -21.80
N GLN A 135 13.93 7.84 -21.36
CA GLN A 135 14.03 6.67 -22.26
C GLN A 135 12.77 6.42 -23.09
N GLN A 136 11.62 6.93 -22.65
CA GLN A 136 10.33 6.84 -23.34
C GLN A 136 10.00 8.10 -24.14
N ASP A 137 10.97 9.01 -24.31
CA ASP A 137 10.81 10.30 -25.01
C ASP A 137 9.63 11.15 -24.47
N LEU A 138 9.31 11.02 -23.19
CA LEU A 138 8.25 11.78 -22.56
C LEU A 138 8.75 13.17 -22.14
N SER A 139 7.91 14.18 -22.37
CA SER A 139 8.16 15.55 -21.91
C SER A 139 8.38 15.58 -20.39
N LEU A 140 9.44 16.27 -19.95
CA LEU A 140 9.83 16.40 -18.53
C LEU A 140 8.93 17.34 -17.70
N ASN A 141 7.68 17.53 -18.11
CA ASN A 141 6.73 18.32 -17.35
C ASN A 141 6.20 17.51 -16.15
N PRO A 142 6.35 17.99 -14.90
CA PRO A 142 5.95 17.25 -13.70
C PRO A 142 4.46 16.90 -13.70
N SER A 143 3.58 17.73 -14.24
CA SER A 143 2.14 17.45 -14.32
C SER A 143 1.83 16.24 -15.20
N ARG A 144 2.66 15.96 -16.22
CA ARG A 144 2.52 14.78 -17.10
C ARG A 144 3.20 13.54 -16.54
N LEU A 145 4.20 13.68 -15.68
CA LEU A 145 4.94 12.53 -15.11
C LEU A 145 4.38 12.07 -13.77
N SER A 146 3.76 12.98 -13.01
CA SER A 146 3.14 12.67 -11.73
C SER A 146 1.78 12.00 -11.93
N GLY A 147 1.52 10.96 -11.13
CA GLY A 147 0.20 10.36 -10.99
C GLY A 147 -0.67 11.13 -10.01
N LEU A 148 -1.92 10.69 -9.82
CA LEU A 148 -2.84 11.29 -8.84
C LEU A 148 -2.30 11.26 -7.40
N CYS A 149 -1.41 10.31 -7.09
CA CYS A 149 -0.74 10.22 -5.79
C CYS A 149 0.39 11.26 -5.60
N GLY A 150 0.60 12.19 -6.53
CA GLY A 150 1.66 13.20 -6.46
C GLY A 150 3.08 12.69 -6.72
N ARG A 151 3.27 11.37 -6.87
CA ARG A 151 4.55 10.72 -7.23
C ARG A 151 4.59 10.34 -8.70
N LEU A 152 5.79 10.04 -9.21
CA LEU A 152 5.97 9.53 -10.58
C LEU A 152 5.08 8.32 -10.88
N LYS A 153 4.54 8.29 -12.10
CA LYS A 153 3.65 7.23 -12.60
C LYS A 153 4.36 5.87 -12.57
N CYS A 154 3.72 4.90 -11.91
CA CYS A 154 4.16 3.51 -11.89
C CYS A 154 4.16 2.85 -13.28
N CYS A 155 3.37 3.38 -14.23
CA CYS A 155 3.35 2.94 -15.63
C CYS A 155 4.71 3.10 -16.32
N LEU A 156 5.48 4.15 -15.96
CA LEU A 156 6.80 4.41 -16.53
C LEU A 156 7.74 3.22 -16.32
N ARG A 157 7.64 2.54 -15.18
CA ARG A 157 8.41 1.32 -14.93
C ARG A 157 7.87 0.12 -15.67
N TYR A 158 6.55 -0.03 -15.66
CA TYR A 158 5.87 -1.19 -16.20
C TYR A 158 6.04 -1.34 -17.72
N GLU A 159 6.09 -0.22 -18.43
CA GLU A 159 6.25 -0.19 -19.89
C GLU A 159 7.68 -0.49 -20.36
N LEU A 160 8.68 -0.37 -19.47
CA LEU A 160 10.05 -0.75 -19.78
C LEU A 160 10.25 -2.26 -19.68
N PRO A 161 11.16 -2.84 -20.50
CA PRO A 161 11.55 -4.22 -20.34
C PRO A 161 12.15 -4.45 -18.96
N ASN A 162 11.87 -5.62 -18.41
CA ASN A 162 12.51 -6.08 -17.19
C ASN A 162 13.89 -6.68 -17.50
N ALA A 163 14.63 -7.11 -16.49
CA ALA A 163 15.99 -7.65 -16.67
C ALA A 163 16.01 -8.91 -17.57
N LYS A 164 14.84 -9.55 -17.79
CA LYS A 164 14.65 -10.71 -18.67
C LYS A 164 14.16 -10.31 -20.07
N GLY A 165 14.14 -9.03 -20.42
CA GLY A 165 13.66 -8.51 -21.71
C GLY A 165 12.15 -8.57 -21.90
N VAL A 166 11.38 -8.94 -20.87
CA VAL A 166 9.92 -9.06 -20.94
C VAL A 166 9.29 -7.70 -20.63
N LYS A 167 8.52 -7.18 -21.59
CA LYS A 167 7.65 -6.01 -21.37
C LYS A 167 6.49 -6.42 -20.45
N GLY A 168 6.23 -5.63 -19.40
CA GLY A 168 5.14 -5.91 -18.45
C GLY A 168 5.40 -7.05 -17.45
N GLY A 169 6.61 -7.60 -17.38
CA GLY A 169 7.02 -8.50 -16.31
C GLY A 169 7.67 -7.70 -15.19
N GLY A 170 7.00 -7.45 -14.07
CA GLY A 170 7.71 -6.89 -12.90
C GLY A 170 8.93 -7.75 -12.52
N CYS A 171 9.94 -7.11 -11.93
CA CYS A 171 11.33 -7.49 -11.68
C CYS A 171 12.33 -7.13 -12.80
N GLY A 172 12.63 -5.84 -12.93
CA GLY A 172 13.84 -5.45 -13.65
C GLY A 172 14.84 -4.76 -12.74
N ASP A 173 15.99 -5.43 -12.67
CA ASP A 173 17.24 -5.03 -12.06
C ASP A 173 17.69 -3.66 -12.62
N GLU A 174 17.58 -2.60 -11.84
CA GLU A 174 18.44 -1.41 -12.01
C GLU A 174 19.46 -1.34 -10.87
N GLY A 175 19.85 -2.51 -10.34
CA GLY A 175 20.66 -2.63 -9.13
C GLY A 175 21.58 -3.84 -9.14
N GLY A 176 22.38 -4.01 -10.19
CA GLY A 176 23.65 -4.73 -10.18
C GLY A 176 23.69 -6.06 -9.41
N CYS A 177 22.66 -6.91 -9.49
CA CYS A 177 22.73 -8.24 -8.90
C CYS A 177 22.34 -9.29 -9.94
N GLY A 178 23.35 -9.94 -10.52
CA GLY A 178 23.21 -10.99 -11.53
C GLY A 178 22.71 -12.33 -10.97
N ASN A 179 21.82 -12.33 -9.96
CA ASN A 179 21.30 -13.56 -9.36
C ASN A 179 19.86 -13.82 -9.82
N PRO A 180 19.59 -14.89 -10.62
CA PRO A 180 18.27 -15.17 -11.17
C PRO A 180 17.25 -15.64 -10.13
N THR A 181 17.71 -16.00 -8.93
CA THR A 181 16.92 -16.23 -7.72
C THR A 181 16.86 -14.93 -6.91
N GLY A 182 15.70 -14.28 -6.94
CA GLY A 182 15.53 -12.89 -6.48
C GLY A 182 16.00 -12.58 -5.06
N CYS A 183 16.24 -11.29 -4.82
CA CYS A 183 16.57 -10.75 -3.50
C CYS A 183 15.50 -11.14 -2.47
N GLY A 184 15.87 -12.02 -1.55
CA GLY A 184 15.29 -12.05 -0.22
C GLY A 184 15.53 -10.72 0.49
N THR A 185 14.76 -10.46 1.54
CA THR A 185 14.68 -9.20 2.30
C THR A 185 15.94 -8.76 3.06
N GLY A 186 17.14 -9.09 2.59
CA GLY A 186 18.42 -8.64 3.16
C GLY A 186 19.17 -7.75 2.17
N GLY A 187 19.45 -6.50 2.55
CA GLY A 187 20.18 -5.55 1.73
C GLY A 187 21.57 -6.05 1.34
N CYS A 188 22.00 -5.74 0.11
CA CYS A 188 23.35 -6.01 -0.36
C CYS A 188 24.35 -5.04 0.31
N GLY A 189 25.21 -5.60 1.16
CA GLY A 189 26.49 -4.97 1.47
C GLY A 189 27.38 -4.96 0.22
N SER A 190 28.22 -3.95 0.10
CA SER A 190 29.11 -3.66 -1.03
C SER A 190 29.95 -4.88 -1.45
N CYS A 191 29.86 -5.28 -2.71
CA CYS A 191 30.65 -6.36 -3.30
C CYS A 191 31.99 -5.81 -3.83
N GLY A 192 33.12 -6.41 -3.41
CA GLY A 192 34.45 -6.20 -3.98
C GLY A 192 34.70 -7.06 -5.23
N GLU A 193 35.85 -6.87 -5.87
CA GLU A 193 36.21 -7.36 -7.22
C GLU A 193 36.32 -8.89 -7.39
N ASP A 194 36.20 -9.69 -6.33
CA ASP A 194 36.23 -11.16 -6.39
C ASP A 194 34.86 -11.75 -6.06
N GLY A 195 34.22 -12.38 -7.05
CA GLY A 195 32.81 -12.79 -7.06
C GLY A 195 32.36 -13.78 -5.97
N CYS A 196 31.02 -13.91 -5.84
CA CYS A 196 30.33 -14.72 -4.82
C CYS A 196 30.73 -16.20 -4.86
N GLY A 197 31.46 -16.63 -3.82
CA GLY A 197 31.60 -18.02 -3.43
C GLY A 197 30.27 -18.63 -2.94
N SER A 198 30.13 -19.92 -3.21
CA SER A 198 28.98 -20.79 -2.94
C SER A 198 28.36 -20.62 -1.55
N CYS A 199 27.07 -20.30 -1.50
CA CYS A 199 26.29 -20.28 -0.26
C CYS A 199 25.94 -21.73 0.13
N GLY A 200 26.54 -22.24 1.20
CA GLY A 200 26.23 -23.55 1.77
C GLY A 200 24.83 -23.59 2.40
N ALA A 201 24.13 -24.71 2.22
CA ALA A 201 22.93 -25.05 2.98
C ALA A 201 23.35 -25.47 4.39
N GLY A 202 22.91 -24.73 5.40
CA GLY A 202 23.05 -25.11 6.81
C GLY A 202 21.73 -25.67 7.34
N GLU A 203 21.83 -26.82 8.01
CA GLU A 203 20.82 -27.41 8.91
C GLU A 203 20.52 -26.50 10.11
#